data_AF-A0A7C7GZ49-F1
#
_entry.id   AF-A0A7C7GZ49-F1
#
_cell.length_a   1.000
_cell.length_b   1.000
_cell.length_c   1.000
_cell.angle_alpha   90.00
_cell.angle_beta   90.00
_cell.angle_gamma   90.00
#
_symmetry.space_group_name_H-M   'P 1'
#
loop_
_entity.id
_entity.type
_entity.pdbx_description
1 polymer ?
#
loop_
_entity_poly.entity_id
_entity_poly.type
_entity_poly.pdbx_seq_one_letter_code
_entity_poly.pdbx_strand_id
1 'polypeptide(L)'
;ALDILEHLVKKRIQVKIELLEYLIMTKSWWDTVDWMATRIVGVCFRQNPELITQTYSRWMEIDNIWLQRVCILFQLKYKEKTDVKLLFSTIQELSGSEEFFIQKAIGWALREQLKIDPAVVQKFVDENELAPLSRREALKVLKRY
;
A
#
# COMPACT_ATOMS: atom_id res chain seq x y z
N ALA A 1 -21.39 2.76 4.85
CA ALA A 1 -20.50 3.59 5.69
C ALA A 1 -19.26 4.05 4.90
N LEU A 2 -18.52 3.12 4.28
CA LEU A 2 -17.33 3.45 3.48
C LEU A 2 -17.62 4.35 2.27
N ASP A 3 -18.77 4.19 1.61
CA ASP A 3 -19.17 5.08 0.49
C ASP A 3 -19.31 6.55 0.90
N ILE A 4 -19.83 6.80 2.10
CA ILE A 4 -19.96 8.16 2.64
C ILE A 4 -18.56 8.74 2.84
N LEU A 5 -17.65 7.97 3.45
CA LEU A 5 -16.27 8.40 3.68
C LEU A 5 -15.55 8.72 2.36
N GLU A 6 -15.74 7.89 1.34
CA GLU A 6 -15.17 8.10 0.01
C GLU A 6 -15.69 9.39 -0.62
N HIS A 7 -17.00 9.65 -0.51
CA HIS A 7 -17.61 10.89 -1.00
C HIS A 7 -17.06 12.12 -0.29
N LEU A 8 -16.88 12.06 1.03
CA LEU A 8 -16.31 13.15 1.83
C LEU A 8 -14.88 13.48 1.38
N VAL A 9 -14.02 12.47 1.28
CA VAL A 9 -12.61 12.65 0.87
C VAL A 9 -12.51 13.15 -0.58
N LYS A 10 -13.36 12.69 -1.49
CA LYS A 10 -13.44 13.21 -2.86
C LYS A 10 -13.85 14.68 -2.92
N LYS A 11 -14.69 15.13 -1.98
CA LYS A 11 -15.06 16.54 -1.79
C LYS A 11 -14.03 17.35 -1.01
N ARG A 12 -12.84 16.79 -0.72
CA ARG A 12 -11.78 17.41 0.08
C ARG A 12 -12.23 17.79 1.49
N ILE A 13 -13.23 17.09 2.03
CA ILE A 13 -13.60 17.25 3.43
C ILE A 13 -12.54 16.52 4.26
N GLN A 14 -11.95 17.25 5.20
CA GLN A 14 -10.87 16.74 6.03
C GLN A 14 -11.38 15.59 6.90
N VAL A 15 -10.70 14.45 6.82
CA VAL A 15 -10.91 13.29 7.68
C VAL A 15 -9.69 13.16 8.58
N LYS A 16 -9.94 12.98 9.88
CA LYS A 16 -8.88 12.78 10.87
C LYS A 16 -8.16 11.45 10.65
N ILE A 17 -6.84 11.45 10.72
CA ILE A 17 -6.03 10.24 10.52
C ILE A 17 -6.31 9.21 11.61
N GLU A 18 -6.58 9.66 12.84
CA GLU A 18 -6.94 8.79 13.97
C GLU A 18 -8.25 8.04 13.73
N LEU A 19 -9.20 8.64 12.99
CA LEU A 19 -10.42 7.95 12.58
C LEU A 19 -10.12 6.88 11.54
N LEU A 20 -9.26 7.17 10.56
CA LEU A 20 -8.85 6.19 9.55
C LEU A 20 -8.11 5.02 10.20
N GLU A 21 -7.17 5.31 11.10
CA GLU A 21 -6.43 4.32 11.89
C GLU A 21 -7.40 3.42 12.67
N TYR A 22 -8.32 4.01 13.44
CA TYR A 22 -9.33 3.25 14.18
C TYR A 22 -10.18 2.35 13.28
N LEU A 23 -10.63 2.86 12.13
CA LEU A 23 -11.43 2.09 11.17
C LEU A 23 -10.63 0.96 10.52
N ILE A 24 -9.35 1.18 10.18
CA ILE A 24 -8.48 0.15 9.63
C ILE A 24 -8.26 -0.98 10.64
N MET A 25 -8.16 -0.65 11.93
CA MET A 25 -7.92 -1.62 13.01
C MET A 25 -9.19 -2.30 13.55
N THR A 26 -10.38 -1.83 13.18
CA THR A 26 -11.66 -2.34 13.73
C THR A 26 -12.36 -3.26 12.75
N LYS A 27 -12.59 -4.52 13.14
CA LYS A 27 -13.23 -5.55 12.29
C LYS A 27 -12.52 -5.74 10.94
N SER A 28 -11.18 -5.65 10.98
CA SER A 28 -10.31 -5.63 9.81
C SER A 28 -10.39 -6.93 9.00
N TRP A 29 -10.52 -6.77 7.69
CA TRP A 29 -10.36 -7.83 6.71
C TRP A 29 -9.86 -7.25 5.40
N TRP A 30 -9.25 -8.08 4.55
CA TRP A 30 -8.52 -7.60 3.37
C TRP A 30 -9.39 -6.78 2.41
N ASP A 31 -10.67 -7.11 2.27
CA ASP A 31 -11.60 -6.42 1.37
C ASP A 31 -11.86 -4.97 1.77
N THR A 32 -12.14 -4.75 3.06
CA THR A 32 -12.39 -3.42 3.64
C THR A 32 -11.10 -2.60 3.72
N VAL A 33 -10.00 -3.23 4.13
CA VAL A 33 -8.68 -2.57 4.24
C VAL A 33 -8.16 -2.15 2.87
N ASP A 34 -8.29 -2.98 1.83
CA ASP A 34 -7.83 -2.64 0.48
C ASP A 34 -8.65 -1.49 -0.12
N TRP A 35 -9.96 -1.47 0.15
CA TRP A 35 -10.82 -0.34 -0.24
C TRP A 35 -10.36 0.94 0.46
N MET A 36 -10.16 0.88 1.79
CA MET A 36 -9.67 2.03 2.56
C MET A 36 -8.31 2.52 2.07
N ALA A 37 -7.35 1.62 1.85
CA ALA A 37 -6.01 1.97 1.37
C ALA A 37 -6.08 2.74 0.05
N THR A 38 -6.81 2.19 -0.93
CA THR A 38 -6.73 2.66 -2.32
C THR A 38 -7.68 3.82 -2.64
N ARG A 39 -8.81 3.95 -1.93
CA ARG A 39 -9.87 4.93 -2.26
C ARG A 39 -10.05 6.00 -1.20
N ILE A 40 -9.61 5.77 0.03
CA ILE A 40 -9.70 6.73 1.12
C ILE A 40 -8.30 7.29 1.41
N VAL A 41 -7.41 6.47 1.98
CA VAL A 41 -6.08 6.89 2.43
C VAL A 41 -5.24 7.42 1.27
N GLY A 42 -5.19 6.68 0.15
CA GLY A 42 -4.50 7.13 -1.05
C GLY A 42 -5.06 8.43 -1.64
N VAL A 43 -6.35 8.75 -1.43
CA VAL A 43 -6.89 10.04 -1.86
C VAL A 43 -6.53 11.13 -0.86
N CYS A 44 -6.62 10.87 0.45
CA CYS A 44 -6.21 11.79 1.51
C CYS A 44 -4.74 12.21 1.35
N PHE A 45 -3.82 11.27 1.17
CA PHE A 45 -2.40 11.53 1.01
C PHE A 45 -2.05 12.23 -0.29
N ARG A 46 -2.77 11.94 -1.39
CA ARG A 46 -2.60 12.69 -2.64
C ARG A 46 -3.01 14.15 -2.49
N GLN A 47 -4.03 14.42 -1.67
CA GLN A 47 -4.51 15.78 -1.42
C GLN A 47 -3.65 16.53 -0.38
N ASN A 48 -3.02 15.80 0.54
CA ASN A 48 -2.27 16.32 1.68
C ASN A 48 -0.95 15.52 1.86
N PRO A 49 0.04 15.66 0.96
CA PRO A 49 1.27 14.87 0.99
C PRO A 49 2.09 15.02 2.29
N GLU A 50 1.96 16.16 2.98
CA GLU A 50 2.60 16.44 4.26
C GLU A 50 2.17 15.47 5.37
N LEU A 51 1.00 14.84 5.26
CA LEU A 51 0.53 13.85 6.22
C LEU A 51 1.20 12.49 6.07
N ILE A 52 1.83 12.21 4.92
CA ILE A 52 2.37 10.88 4.61
C ILE A 52 3.44 10.50 5.63
N THR A 53 4.45 11.35 5.83
CA THR A 53 5.59 11.03 6.70
C THR A 53 5.14 10.76 8.14
N GLN A 54 4.35 11.65 8.72
CA GLN A 54 3.88 11.51 10.10
C GLN A 54 2.98 10.26 10.27
N THR A 55 2.06 10.04 9.33
CA THR A 55 1.14 8.90 9.41
C THR A 55 1.86 7.58 9.18
N TYR A 56 2.77 7.53 8.20
CA TYR A 56 3.59 6.37 7.91
C TYR A 56 4.40 5.94 9.13
N SER A 57 5.20 6.85 9.71
CA SER A 57 6.03 6.54 10.87
C SER A 57 5.19 5.99 12.03
N ARG A 58 4.08 6.66 12.35
CA ARG A 58 3.16 6.20 13.40
C ARG A 58 2.59 4.81 13.11
N TRP A 59 2.15 4.56 11.88
CA TRP A 59 1.51 3.29 11.52
C TRP A 59 2.48 2.12 11.47
N MET A 60 3.73 2.36 11.07
CA MET A 60 4.79 1.36 11.13
C MET A 60 5.17 1.04 12.59
N GLU A 61 5.16 2.02 13.49
CA GLU A 61 5.45 1.82 14.93
C GLU A 61 4.38 1.02 15.69
N ILE A 62 3.11 1.12 15.30
CA ILE A 62 2.00 0.39 15.95
C ILE A 62 2.08 -1.14 15.71
N ASP A 63 2.88 -1.58 14.72
CA ASP A 63 3.10 -2.98 14.34
C ASP A 63 1.79 -3.77 14.13
N ASN A 64 0.85 -3.16 13.41
CA ASN A 64 -0.40 -3.80 13.00
C ASN A 64 -0.37 -4.15 11.51
N ILE A 65 -0.65 -5.41 11.18
CA ILE A 65 -0.58 -5.91 9.80
C ILE A 65 -1.50 -5.16 8.83
N TRP A 66 -2.63 -4.60 9.29
CA TRP A 66 -3.57 -3.91 8.43
C TRP A 66 -3.12 -2.49 8.14
N LEU A 67 -2.51 -1.81 9.12
CA LEU A 67 -1.87 -0.51 8.90
C LEU A 67 -0.66 -0.65 7.96
N GLN A 68 0.20 -1.65 8.19
CA GLN A 68 1.33 -1.97 7.31
C GLN A 68 0.85 -2.30 5.87
N ARG A 69 -0.23 -3.08 5.73
CA ARG A 69 -0.85 -3.36 4.44
C ARG A 69 -1.33 -2.08 3.74
N VAL A 70 -1.91 -1.13 4.49
CA VAL A 70 -2.30 0.18 3.94
C VAL A 70 -1.06 0.96 3.49
N CYS A 71 0.02 0.98 4.28
CA CYS A 71 1.29 1.63 3.91
C CYS A 71 1.85 1.09 2.58
N ILE A 72 1.70 -0.21 2.32
CA ILE A 72 2.09 -0.81 1.03
C ILE A 72 1.13 -0.40 -0.12
N LEU A 73 -0.18 -0.36 0.14
CA LEU A 73 -1.20 -0.30 -0.91
C LEU A 73 -1.78 1.09 -1.19
N PHE A 74 -1.53 2.12 -0.38
CA PHE A 74 -2.18 3.41 -0.60
C PHE A 74 -1.84 4.04 -1.96
N GLN A 75 -0.63 3.76 -2.48
CA GLN A 75 -0.16 4.25 -3.79
C GLN A 75 -0.64 3.40 -4.98
N LEU A 76 -1.36 2.31 -4.76
CA LEU A 76 -1.66 1.29 -5.80
C LEU A 76 -2.36 1.86 -7.05
N LYS A 77 -3.09 2.99 -6.92
CA LYS A 77 -3.79 3.67 -8.01
C LYS A 77 -3.12 4.97 -8.47
N TYR A 78 -1.86 5.18 -8.10
CA TYR A 78 -1.10 6.40 -8.46
C TYR A 78 -0.51 6.33 -9.86
N LYS A 79 -0.30 5.13 -10.42
CA LYS A 79 0.27 4.91 -11.76
C LYS A 79 1.64 5.62 -11.88
N GLU A 80 1.82 6.50 -12.86
CA GLU A 80 3.04 7.26 -13.12
C GLU A 80 3.37 8.24 -11.98
N LYS A 81 2.42 8.53 -11.09
CA LYS A 81 2.61 9.39 -9.92
C LYS A 81 3.06 8.64 -8.66
N THR A 82 3.31 7.33 -8.75
CA THR A 82 3.77 6.53 -7.62
C THR A 82 5.15 7.01 -7.17
N ASP A 83 5.32 7.30 -5.89
CA ASP A 83 6.63 7.47 -5.31
C ASP A 83 7.25 6.08 -5.13
N VAL A 84 8.01 5.68 -6.14
CA VAL A 84 8.68 4.37 -6.20
C VAL A 84 9.70 4.21 -5.08
N LYS A 85 10.37 5.29 -4.66
CA LYS A 85 11.36 5.24 -3.58
C LYS A 85 10.67 4.89 -2.27
N LEU A 86 9.58 5.59 -1.95
CA LEU A 86 8.79 5.31 -0.76
C LEU A 86 8.19 3.89 -0.80
N LEU A 87 7.64 3.48 -1.93
CA LEU A 87 7.09 2.14 -2.08
C LEU A 87 8.16 1.06 -1.82
N PHE A 88 9.34 1.22 -2.40
CA PHE A 88 10.42 0.24 -2.26
C PHE A 88 11.02 0.21 -0.86
N SER A 89 11.20 1.36 -0.20
CA SER A 89 11.64 1.39 1.20
C SER A 89 10.63 0.72 2.12
N THR A 90 9.33 0.94 1.91
CA THR A 90 8.28 0.26 2.70
C THR A 90 8.28 -1.25 2.47
N ILE A 91 8.49 -1.70 1.23
CA ILE A 91 8.60 -3.13 0.93
C ILE A 91 9.83 -3.74 1.59
N GLN A 92 10.99 -3.05 1.57
CA GLN A 92 12.20 -3.54 2.23
C GLN A 92 12.02 -3.66 3.74
N GLU A 93 11.37 -2.68 4.37
CA GLU A 93 11.08 -2.70 5.81
C GLU A 93 10.18 -3.88 6.20
N LEU A 94 9.28 -4.29 5.31
CA LEU A 94 8.31 -5.37 5.53
C LEU A 94 8.67 -6.70 4.83
N SER A 95 9.85 -6.80 4.19
CA SER A 95 10.20 -7.95 3.34
C SER A 95 10.37 -9.24 4.13
N GLY A 96 10.78 -9.13 5.40
CA GLY A 96 10.94 -10.25 6.34
C GLY A 96 9.64 -10.71 7.01
N SER A 97 8.49 -10.08 6.72
CA SER A 97 7.23 -10.46 7.33
C SER A 97 6.77 -11.86 6.89
N GLU A 98 6.44 -12.72 7.85
CA GLU A 98 5.83 -14.03 7.60
C GLU A 98 4.31 -13.94 7.34
N GLU A 99 3.73 -12.75 7.51
CA GLU A 99 2.28 -12.53 7.39
C GLU A 99 1.81 -12.65 5.94
N PHE A 100 0.88 -13.59 5.70
CA PHE A 100 0.34 -13.86 4.36
C PHE A 100 -0.20 -12.59 3.68
N PHE A 101 -0.92 -11.74 4.42
CA PHE A 101 -1.51 -10.52 3.89
C PHE A 101 -0.45 -9.47 3.54
N ILE A 102 0.66 -9.38 4.28
CA ILE A 102 1.76 -8.47 3.95
C ILE A 102 2.46 -8.97 2.69
N GLN A 103 2.81 -10.25 2.63
CA GLN A 103 3.47 -10.83 1.46
C GLN A 103 2.64 -10.66 0.18
N LYS A 104 1.31 -10.83 0.26
CA LYS A 104 0.37 -10.58 -0.84
C LYS A 104 0.31 -9.09 -1.22
N ALA A 105 0.32 -8.18 -0.26
CA ALA A 105 0.31 -6.75 -0.51
C ALA A 105 1.56 -6.32 -1.28
N ILE A 106 2.74 -6.75 -0.83
CA ILE A 106 4.03 -6.49 -1.49
C ILE A 106 3.98 -6.95 -2.95
N GLY A 107 3.62 -8.21 -3.18
CA GLY A 107 3.54 -8.77 -4.53
C GLY A 107 2.54 -8.04 -5.43
N TRP A 108 1.40 -7.59 -4.87
CA TRP A 108 0.42 -6.82 -5.63
C TRP A 108 0.92 -5.42 -5.99
N ALA A 109 1.51 -4.70 -5.03
CA ALA A 109 2.05 -3.36 -5.27
C ALA A 109 3.16 -3.38 -6.34
N LEU A 110 4.10 -4.32 -6.25
CA LEU A 110 5.14 -4.52 -7.27
C LEU A 110 4.54 -4.88 -8.62
N ARG A 111 3.52 -5.75 -8.67
CA ARG A 111 2.84 -6.10 -9.93
C ARG A 111 2.15 -4.91 -10.58
N GLU A 112 1.54 -4.01 -9.80
CA GLU A 112 0.96 -2.79 -10.37
C GLU A 112 2.06 -1.86 -10.90
N GLN A 113 3.19 -1.72 -10.19
CA GLN A 113 4.31 -0.92 -10.66
C GLN A 113 4.99 -1.54 -11.90
N LEU A 114 5.02 -2.87 -12.01
CA LEU A 114 5.57 -3.59 -13.16
C LEU A 114 4.83 -3.24 -14.46
N LYS A 115 3.53 -2.92 -14.40
CA LYS A 115 2.76 -2.49 -15.57
C LYS A 115 3.16 -1.09 -16.07
N ILE A 116 3.82 -0.30 -15.23
CA ILE A 116 4.26 1.07 -15.53
C ILE A 116 5.72 1.07 -15.96
N ASP A 117 6.57 0.43 -15.15
CA ASP A 117 8.01 0.31 -15.40
C ASP A 117 8.47 -1.11 -15.05
N PRO A 118 8.55 -2.02 -16.03
CA PRO A 118 9.00 -3.39 -15.79
C PRO A 118 10.45 -3.46 -15.32
N ALA A 119 11.31 -2.59 -15.84
CA ALA A 119 12.76 -2.64 -15.60
C ALA A 119 13.08 -2.31 -14.13
N VAL A 120 12.43 -1.28 -13.57
CA VAL A 120 12.67 -0.88 -12.18
C VAL A 120 12.22 -1.95 -11.19
N VAL A 121 11.10 -2.63 -11.47
CA VAL A 121 10.59 -3.71 -10.61
C VAL A 121 11.45 -4.96 -10.73
N GLN A 122 11.87 -5.35 -11.93
CA GLN A 122 12.74 -6.51 -12.13
C GLN A 122 14.06 -6.32 -11.38
N LYS A 123 14.69 -5.16 -11.54
CA LYS A 123 15.90 -4.79 -10.80
C LYS A 123 15.69 -4.88 -9.29
N PHE A 124 14.63 -4.26 -8.78
CA PHE A 124 14.33 -4.30 -7.34
C PHE A 124 14.14 -5.72 -6.82
N VAL A 125 13.37 -6.55 -7.54
CA VAL A 125 13.12 -7.94 -7.14
C VAL A 125 14.40 -8.78 -7.14
N ASP A 126 15.33 -8.53 -8.07
CA ASP A 126 16.59 -9.28 -8.17
C ASP A 126 17.65 -8.81 -7.17
N GLU A 127 17.63 -7.54 -6.77
CA GLU A 127 18.56 -6.97 -5.77
C GLU A 127 18.11 -7.17 -4.32
N ASN A 128 16.86 -7.61 -4.08
CA ASN A 128 16.30 -7.71 -2.73
C ASN A 128 15.73 -9.09 -2.43
N GLU A 129 15.96 -9.58 -1.21
CA GLU A 129 15.32 -10.78 -0.72
C GLU A 129 13.85 -10.48 -0.41
N LEU A 130 12.95 -11.24 -1.03
CA LEU A 130 11.52 -11.18 -0.82
C LEU A 130 11.00 -12.57 -0.51
N ALA A 131 9.94 -12.66 0.29
CA ALA A 131 9.22 -13.92 0.48
C ALA A 131 8.87 -14.57 -0.88
N PRO A 132 8.97 -15.91 -1.01
CA PRO A 132 8.69 -16.60 -2.28
C PRO A 132 7.31 -16.27 -2.87
N LEU A 133 6.31 -16.05 -2.00
CA LEU A 133 4.97 -15.62 -2.39
C LEU A 133 4.98 -14.23 -3.04
N SER A 134 5.64 -13.25 -2.42
CA SER A 134 5.73 -11.87 -2.92
C SER A 134 6.41 -11.82 -4.28
N ARG A 135 7.57 -12.48 -4.44
CA ARG A 135 8.29 -12.56 -5.73
C ARG A 135 7.41 -13.17 -6.82
N ARG A 136 6.73 -14.28 -6.52
CA ARG A 136 5.84 -14.95 -7.48
C ARG A 136 4.66 -14.06 -7.90
N GLU A 137 4.05 -13.35 -6.96
CA GLU A 137 2.93 -12.45 -7.24
C GLU A 137 3.33 -11.21 -8.02
N ALA A 138 4.51 -10.65 -7.71
CA ALA A 138 5.08 -9.49 -8.39
C ALA A 138 5.31 -9.77 -9.89
N LEU A 139 5.95 -10.90 -10.21
CA LEU A 139 6.36 -11.23 -11.58
C LEU A 139 5.29 -12.00 -12.39
N LYS A 140 4.06 -12.15 -11.86
CA LYS A 140 3.01 -12.98 -12.47
C LYS A 140 2.63 -12.55 -13.90
N VAL A 141 2.76 -11.28 -14.24
CA VAL A 141 2.40 -10.74 -15.57
C VAL A 141 3.40 -11.15 -16.65
N LEU A 142 4.68 -11.33 -16.31
CA LEU A 142 5.73 -11.71 -17.29
C LEU A 142 5.57 -13.13 -17.84
N LYS A 143 4.78 -14.00 -17.20
CA LYS A 143 4.60 -15.40 -17.63
C LYS A 143 3.52 -15.60 -18.70
N ARG A 144 2.98 -14.54 -19.30
CA ARG A 144 1.88 -14.60 -20.29
C ARG A 144 2.29 -14.20 -21.71
N TYR A 145 3.57 -14.01 -21.99
CA TYR A 145 4.11 -13.78 -23.33
C TYR A 145 5.08 -14.89 -23.70
#